data_AF-A0A9E6ARG6-F1
#
_entry.id   AF-A0A9E6ARG6-F1
#
_cell.length_a   1.000
_cell.length_b   1.000
_cell.length_c   1.000
_cell.angle_alpha   90.00
_cell.angle_beta   90.00
_cell.angle_gamma   90.00
#
_symmetry.space_group_name_H-M   'P 1'
#
loop_
_entity.id
_entity.type
_entity.pdbx_description
1 polymer ?
#
loop_
_entity_poly.entity_id
_entity_poly.type
_entity_poly.pdbx_seq_one_letter_code
_entity_poly.pdbx_strand_id
1 'polypeptide(L)'
;MKLLGLALLVRVVSDISGGLLLVHSGDYFPWRHLPGVPLYSATWLQLEWTLSVACALMLLSGRWTALALRMGMVLALVSLSQRFANHRVLLFLLFLFLSLDPPTLKSYWPTGPARVSPALGLVRAQLVIVYWFSAANKCAHGFLDGQSLVHLLGTSRDVALCLAIAAVAVELALPLLLWLCPRLGIVIALGLHTSFAVALPGLWTFSVLMMSMAVLFYPPRTHSVGAKSIDSDDLEPD
;
A
#
# COMPACT_ATOMS: atom_id res chain seq x y z
N MET A 1 -9.23 -1.11 -3.79
CA MET A 1 -9.00 0.21 -4.41
C MET A 1 -9.20 1.39 -3.48
N LYS A 2 -10.20 1.39 -2.58
CA LYS A 2 -10.39 2.48 -1.61
C LYS A 2 -9.14 2.79 -0.75
N LEU A 3 -8.49 1.78 -0.16
CA LEU A 3 -7.26 1.98 0.61
C LEU A 3 -6.12 2.55 -0.24
N LEU A 4 -6.01 2.18 -1.52
CA LEU A 4 -5.03 2.76 -2.43
C LEU A 4 -5.31 4.24 -2.71
N GLY A 5 -6.59 4.61 -2.84
CA GLY A 5 -7.00 6.02 -2.87
C GLY A 5 -6.62 6.76 -1.59
N LEU A 6 -6.84 6.15 -0.42
CA LEU A 6 -6.41 6.72 0.86
C LEU A 6 -4.87 6.88 0.92
N ALA A 7 -4.10 5.92 0.42
CA ALA A 7 -2.64 6.01 0.36
C ALA A 7 -2.18 7.22 -0.47
N LEU A 8 -2.83 7.51 -1.60
CA LEU A 8 -2.56 8.71 -2.40
C LEU A 8 -2.86 10.01 -1.63
N LEU A 9 -4.00 10.08 -0.92
CA LEU A 9 -4.32 11.26 -0.09
C LEU A 9 -3.29 11.46 1.02
N VAL A 10 -2.96 10.39 1.74
CA VAL A 10 -1.97 10.41 2.82
C VAL A 10 -0.60 10.83 2.29
N ARG A 11 -0.23 10.41 1.08
CA ARG A 11 1.00 10.89 0.39
C ARG A 11 0.99 12.40 0.19
N VAL A 12 -0.09 12.94 -0.38
CA VAL A 12 -0.22 14.39 -0.60
C VAL A 12 -0.16 15.16 0.72
N VAL A 13 -0.87 14.69 1.75
CA VAL A 13 -0.82 15.28 3.10
C VAL A 13 0.58 15.20 3.70
N SER A 14 1.29 14.09 3.51
CA SER A 14 2.67 13.91 3.98
C SER A 14 3.64 14.86 3.26
N ASP A 15 3.46 15.08 1.96
CA ASP A 15 4.26 16.03 1.18
C ASP A 15 4.01 17.48 1.65
N ILE A 16 2.74 17.84 1.89
CA ILE A 16 2.36 19.18 2.41
C ILE A 16 2.92 19.40 3.81
N SER A 17 2.67 18.48 4.74
CA SER A 17 3.13 18.57 6.13
C SER A 17 4.66 18.52 6.25
N GLY A 18 5.33 17.80 5.35
CA GLY A 18 6.78 17.79 5.23
C GLY A 18 7.38 19.07 4.62
N GLY A 19 6.56 20.08 4.30
CA GLY A 19 7.02 21.36 3.76
C GLY A 19 7.61 21.26 2.36
N LEU A 20 7.20 20.27 1.55
CA LEU A 20 7.78 20.08 0.22
C LEU A 20 7.54 21.29 -0.69
N LEU A 21 6.42 22.01 -0.52
CA LEU A 21 6.15 23.24 -1.25
C LEU A 21 7.24 24.29 -1.03
N LEU A 22 7.69 24.45 0.22
CA LEU A 22 8.75 25.40 0.61
C LEU A 22 10.12 25.01 0.03
N VAL A 23 10.32 23.72 -0.26
CA VAL A 23 11.52 23.26 -0.99
C VAL A 23 11.43 23.66 -2.46
N HIS A 24 10.24 23.57 -3.07
CA HIS A 24 10.02 23.90 -4.48
C HIS A 24 9.87 25.40 -4.76
N SER A 25 9.48 26.21 -3.76
CA SER A 25 9.50 27.68 -3.85
C SER A 25 10.91 28.26 -3.65
N GLY A 26 11.85 27.46 -3.13
CA GLY A 26 13.20 27.91 -2.81
C GLY A 26 13.35 28.49 -1.40
N ASP A 27 12.29 28.53 -0.59
CA ASP A 27 12.32 29.13 0.75
C ASP A 27 13.23 28.35 1.73
N TYR A 28 13.26 27.02 1.65
CA TYR A 28 14.13 26.21 2.52
C TYR A 28 15.57 26.09 2.02
N PHE A 29 15.81 26.27 0.72
CA PHE A 29 17.13 26.12 0.12
C PHE A 29 17.30 27.15 -1.00
N PRO A 30 17.42 28.46 -0.67
CA PRO A 30 17.49 29.50 -1.68
C PRO A 30 18.72 29.35 -2.58
N TRP A 31 19.79 28.73 -2.09
CA TRP A 31 21.05 28.52 -2.81
C TRP A 31 21.04 27.34 -3.80
N ARG A 32 19.92 26.61 -3.96
CA ARG A 32 19.82 25.37 -4.76
C ARG A 32 19.85 25.56 -6.29
N HIS A 33 20.25 26.72 -6.79
CA HIS A 33 20.40 26.97 -8.23
C HIS A 33 21.48 26.10 -8.92
N LEU A 34 22.17 25.22 -8.19
CA LEU A 34 23.18 24.30 -8.73
C LEU A 34 22.55 23.05 -9.38
N PRO A 35 23.14 22.50 -10.45
CA PRO A 35 22.45 21.75 -11.52
C PRO A 35 22.20 20.27 -11.19
N GLY A 36 21.87 19.93 -9.94
CA GLY A 36 21.75 18.55 -9.47
C GLY A 36 20.65 17.74 -10.17
N VAL A 37 19.44 18.30 -10.27
CA VAL A 37 18.29 17.93 -11.12
C VAL A 37 17.26 19.03 -10.85
N PRO A 38 16.72 19.77 -11.85
CA PRO A 38 15.73 20.80 -11.56
C PRO A 38 14.45 20.13 -11.06
N LEU A 39 14.14 20.35 -9.78
CA LEU A 39 12.77 20.19 -9.29
C LEU A 39 11.88 21.11 -10.13
N TYR A 40 10.78 20.60 -10.68
CA TYR A 40 9.85 21.47 -11.39
C TYR A 40 9.19 22.47 -10.43
N SER A 41 8.67 23.57 -10.97
CA SER A 41 8.18 24.71 -10.19
C SER A 41 7.10 24.33 -9.16
N ALA A 42 6.93 25.16 -8.13
CA ALA A 42 5.87 25.01 -7.13
C ALA A 42 4.47 24.86 -7.77
N THR A 43 4.20 25.56 -8.88
CA THR A 43 2.93 25.44 -9.64
C THR A 43 2.73 24.03 -10.19
N TRP A 44 3.78 23.42 -10.76
CA TRP A 44 3.70 22.04 -11.26
C TRP A 44 3.49 21.04 -10.12
N LEU A 45 4.07 21.28 -8.94
CA LEU A 45 3.83 20.45 -7.74
C LEU A 45 2.37 20.53 -7.27
N GLN A 46 1.80 21.73 -7.24
CA GLN A 46 0.38 21.92 -6.91
C GLN A 46 -0.54 21.23 -7.92
N LEU A 47 -0.20 21.27 -9.22
CA LEU A 47 -0.93 20.54 -10.26
C LEU A 47 -0.85 19.02 -10.05
N GLU A 48 0.35 18.48 -9.80
CA GLU A 48 0.54 17.06 -9.48
C GLU A 48 -0.29 16.64 -8.27
N TRP A 49 -0.28 17.42 -7.19
CA TRP A 49 -1.09 17.16 -5.99
C TRP A 49 -2.58 17.19 -6.28
N THR A 50 -3.04 18.20 -7.03
CA THR A 50 -4.46 18.32 -7.42
C THR A 50 -4.92 17.11 -8.23
N LEU A 51 -4.11 16.69 -9.21
CA LEU A 51 -4.40 15.49 -10.02
C LEU A 51 -4.32 14.21 -9.19
N SER A 52 -3.40 14.13 -8.22
CA SER A 52 -3.29 12.99 -7.29
C SER A 52 -4.51 12.88 -6.38
N VAL A 53 -5.02 14.00 -5.88
CA VAL A 53 -6.27 14.05 -5.09
C VAL A 53 -7.46 13.66 -5.95
N ALA A 54 -7.58 14.16 -7.18
CA ALA A 54 -8.65 13.77 -8.10
C ALA A 54 -8.62 12.24 -8.37
N CYS A 55 -7.43 11.71 -8.67
CA CYS A 55 -7.20 10.26 -8.84
C CYS A 55 -7.61 9.46 -7.59
N ALA A 56 -7.24 9.94 -6.40
CA ALA A 56 -7.61 9.30 -5.15
C ALA A 56 -9.13 9.27 -4.93
N LEU A 57 -9.82 10.39 -5.19
CA LEU A 57 -11.28 10.48 -5.09
C LEU A 57 -11.98 9.53 -6.07
N MET A 58 -11.45 9.37 -7.29
CA MET A 58 -11.94 8.37 -8.24
C MET A 58 -11.82 6.96 -7.67
N LEU A 59 -10.65 6.58 -7.14
CA LEU A 59 -10.43 5.26 -6.51
C LEU A 59 -11.34 5.03 -5.28
N LEU A 60 -11.58 6.06 -4.48
CA LEU A 60 -12.46 6.00 -3.31
C LEU A 60 -13.93 5.81 -3.71
N SER A 61 -14.37 6.50 -4.76
CA SER A 61 -15.71 6.35 -5.31
C SER A 61 -15.95 4.98 -5.95
N GLY A 62 -14.87 4.29 -6.34
CA GLY A 62 -14.93 3.05 -7.13
C GLY A 62 -15.35 3.26 -8.59
N ARG A 63 -15.66 4.50 -8.99
CA ARG A 63 -15.98 4.87 -10.37
C ARG A 63 -14.69 5.13 -11.13
N TRP A 64 -14.68 4.71 -12.40
CA TRP A 64 -13.59 5.00 -13.33
C TRP A 64 -12.23 4.47 -12.83
N THR A 65 -12.26 3.37 -12.07
CA THR A 65 -11.08 2.75 -11.44
C THR A 65 -9.94 2.52 -12.43
N ALA A 66 -10.23 2.05 -13.65
CA ALA A 66 -9.22 1.85 -14.68
C ALA A 66 -8.50 3.14 -15.09
N LEU A 67 -9.26 4.23 -15.31
CA LEU A 67 -8.69 5.53 -15.61
C LEU A 67 -7.86 6.05 -14.44
N ALA A 68 -8.39 5.93 -13.21
CA ALA A 68 -7.68 6.35 -12.01
C ALA A 68 -6.35 5.59 -11.83
N LEU A 69 -6.31 4.27 -12.06
CA LEU A 69 -5.08 3.49 -11.95
C LEU A 69 -4.03 3.92 -13.00
N ARG A 70 -4.46 4.18 -14.24
CA ARG A 70 -3.56 4.66 -15.31
C ARG A 70 -3.04 6.07 -15.04
N MET A 71 -3.90 6.98 -14.59
CA MET A 71 -3.48 8.32 -14.17
C MET A 71 -2.54 8.25 -12.97
N GLY A 72 -2.85 7.42 -11.97
CA GLY A 72 -2.02 7.18 -10.79
C GLY A 72 -0.64 6.65 -11.15
N MET A 73 -0.53 5.78 -12.15
CA MET A 73 0.76 5.30 -12.68
C MET A 73 1.60 6.45 -13.23
N VAL A 74 1.03 7.30 -14.09
CA VAL A 74 1.72 8.46 -14.67
C VAL A 74 2.12 9.45 -13.58
N LEU A 75 1.22 9.77 -12.66
CA LEU A 75 1.49 10.68 -11.54
C LEU A 75 2.57 10.13 -10.60
N ALA A 76 2.58 8.82 -10.31
CA ALA A 76 3.62 8.21 -9.49
C ALA A 76 4.98 8.23 -10.19
N LEU A 77 5.03 8.05 -11.52
CA LEU A 77 6.26 8.19 -12.30
C LEU A 77 6.80 9.63 -12.29
N VAL A 78 5.92 10.61 -12.48
CA VAL A 78 6.27 12.04 -12.37
C VAL A 78 6.76 12.36 -10.95
N SER A 79 6.12 11.80 -9.92
CA SER A 79 6.54 11.98 -8.53
C SER A 79 7.92 11.38 -8.23
N LEU A 80 8.29 10.28 -8.91
CA LEU A 80 9.60 9.65 -8.79
C LEU A 80 10.71 10.49 -9.42
N SER A 81 10.45 11.15 -10.54
CA SER A 81 11.46 11.98 -11.22
C SER A 81 11.87 13.20 -10.38
N GLN A 82 11.00 13.66 -9.46
CA GLN A 82 11.33 14.72 -8.53
C GLN A 82 12.16 14.26 -7.34
N ARG A 83 11.74 13.16 -6.70
CA ARG A 83 12.29 12.70 -5.43
C ARG A 83 12.18 11.20 -5.35
N PHE A 84 13.35 10.55 -5.42
CA PHE A 84 13.43 9.13 -5.18
C PHE A 84 13.11 8.81 -3.72
N ALA A 85 12.11 7.96 -3.51
CA ALA A 85 11.76 7.42 -2.21
C ALA A 85 11.16 6.02 -2.37
N ASN A 86 11.53 5.09 -1.49
CA ASN A 86 11.12 3.68 -1.60
C ASN A 86 9.60 3.51 -1.69
N HIS A 87 8.83 4.26 -0.90
CA HIS A 87 7.36 4.19 -0.94
C HIS A 87 6.78 4.73 -2.25
N ARG A 88 7.43 5.71 -2.92
CA ARG A 88 7.01 6.20 -4.24
C ARG A 88 7.29 5.17 -5.33
N VAL A 89 8.42 4.46 -5.24
CA VAL A 89 8.74 3.35 -6.16
C VAL A 89 7.72 2.24 -6.01
N LEU A 90 7.41 1.89 -4.76
CA LEU A 90 6.41 0.87 -4.45
C LEU A 90 5.02 1.25 -4.99
N LEU A 91 4.62 2.50 -4.78
CA LEU A 91 3.35 3.05 -5.28
C LEU A 91 3.30 3.04 -6.81
N PHE A 92 4.38 3.44 -7.49
CA PHE A 92 4.49 3.39 -8.94
C PHE A 92 4.33 1.98 -9.48
N LEU A 93 5.09 1.01 -8.96
CA LEU A 93 4.99 -0.40 -9.37
C LEU A 93 3.58 -0.96 -9.14
N LEU A 94 2.96 -0.63 -8.00
CA LEU A 94 1.59 -1.03 -7.70
C LEU A 94 0.61 -0.48 -8.74
N PHE A 95 0.68 0.82 -9.06
CA PHE A 95 -0.16 1.42 -10.09
C PHE A 95 0.13 0.84 -11.48
N LEU A 96 1.40 0.64 -11.82
CA LEU A 96 1.81 0.03 -13.08
C LEU A 96 1.15 -1.33 -13.25
N PHE A 97 1.34 -2.25 -12.31
CA PHE A 97 0.77 -3.60 -12.42
C PHE A 97 -0.76 -3.57 -12.44
N LEU A 98 -1.39 -2.82 -11.54
CA LEU A 98 -2.85 -2.70 -11.52
C LEU A 98 -3.42 -1.98 -12.75
N SER A 99 -2.64 -1.15 -13.45
CA SER A 99 -3.09 -0.47 -14.66
C SER A 99 -3.10 -1.36 -15.91
N LEU A 100 -2.28 -2.42 -15.91
CA LEU A 100 -2.21 -3.41 -17.00
C LEU A 100 -3.47 -4.26 -17.06
N ASP A 101 -4.00 -4.65 -15.90
CA ASP A 101 -5.27 -5.36 -15.78
C ASP A 101 -6.10 -4.76 -14.63
N PRO A 102 -6.76 -3.61 -14.88
CA PRO A 102 -7.54 -2.92 -13.87
C PRO A 102 -8.65 -3.82 -13.35
N PRO A 103 -8.68 -4.10 -12.04
CA PRO A 103 -9.72 -4.95 -11.50
C PRO A 103 -11.06 -4.23 -11.63
N THR A 104 -11.95 -4.82 -12.43
CA THR A 104 -13.32 -4.34 -12.56
C THR A 104 -14.16 -4.88 -11.40
N LEU A 105 -15.19 -4.16 -10.98
CA LEU A 105 -16.14 -4.65 -9.96
C LEU A 105 -16.72 -6.03 -10.31
N LYS A 106 -16.81 -6.36 -11.60
CA LYS A 106 -17.25 -7.67 -12.10
C LYS A 106 -16.17 -8.75 -12.04
N SER A 107 -14.89 -8.42 -12.22
CA SER A 107 -13.80 -9.42 -12.20
C SER A 107 -13.43 -9.92 -10.81
N TYR A 108 -13.91 -9.26 -9.76
CA TYR A 108 -13.81 -9.79 -8.40
C TYR A 108 -14.79 -10.94 -8.13
N TRP A 109 -15.76 -11.27 -8.99
CA TRP A 109 -16.71 -12.35 -8.72
C TRP A 109 -16.69 -13.42 -9.82
N PRO A 110 -15.62 -14.22 -9.95
CA PRO A 110 -15.66 -15.36 -10.86
C PRO A 110 -16.63 -16.38 -10.29
N THR A 111 -17.67 -16.71 -11.04
CA THR A 111 -18.56 -17.86 -10.81
C THR A 111 -17.89 -19.20 -11.17
N GLY A 112 -16.56 -19.26 -11.13
CA GLY A 112 -15.75 -20.43 -11.50
C GLY A 112 -14.37 -20.40 -10.84
N PRO A 113 -13.48 -21.38 -11.12
CA PRO A 113 -12.14 -21.44 -10.52
C PRO A 113 -11.37 -20.18 -10.91
N ALA A 114 -11.27 -19.26 -9.95
CA ALA A 114 -10.76 -17.91 -10.14
C ALA A 114 -9.29 -17.96 -10.59
N ARG A 115 -9.04 -17.79 -11.89
CA ARG A 115 -7.68 -17.49 -12.36
C ARG A 115 -7.28 -16.14 -11.77
N VAL A 116 -6.28 -16.17 -10.89
CA VAL A 116 -5.68 -14.95 -10.35
C VAL A 116 -5.09 -14.18 -11.52
N SER A 117 -5.48 -12.92 -11.69
CA SER A 117 -4.89 -12.04 -12.69
C SER A 117 -3.36 -12.01 -12.52
N PRO A 118 -2.56 -12.11 -13.59
CA PRO A 118 -1.10 -12.00 -13.52
C PRO A 118 -0.64 -10.72 -12.82
N ALA A 119 -1.33 -9.60 -13.05
CA ALA A 119 -1.05 -8.32 -12.40
C ALA A 119 -1.19 -8.41 -10.88
N LEU A 120 -2.25 -9.07 -10.40
CA LEU A 120 -2.44 -9.31 -8.98
C LEU A 120 -1.36 -10.24 -8.41
N GLY A 121 -0.95 -11.26 -9.16
CA GLY A 121 0.19 -12.12 -8.81
C GLY A 121 1.49 -11.32 -8.59
N LEU A 122 1.79 -10.37 -9.48
CA LEU A 122 2.96 -9.50 -9.38
C LEU A 122 2.90 -8.59 -8.15
N VAL A 123 1.74 -7.98 -7.85
CA VAL A 123 1.56 -7.15 -6.65
C VAL A 123 1.74 -7.98 -5.37
N ARG A 124 1.22 -9.21 -5.35
CA ARG A 124 1.41 -10.13 -4.22
C ARG A 124 2.88 -10.49 -4.04
N ALA A 125 3.58 -10.82 -5.13
CA ALA A 125 5.02 -11.11 -5.10
C ALA A 125 5.83 -9.90 -4.61
N GLN A 126 5.50 -8.69 -5.07
CA GLN A 126 6.11 -7.44 -4.61
C GLN A 126 5.96 -7.27 -3.09
N LEU A 127 4.79 -7.59 -2.51
CA LEU A 127 4.59 -7.54 -1.07
C LEU A 127 5.49 -8.52 -0.32
N VAL A 128 5.65 -9.75 -0.83
CA VAL A 128 6.57 -10.76 -0.25
C VAL A 128 7.99 -10.24 -0.23
N ILE A 129 8.45 -9.72 -1.37
CA ILE A 129 9.80 -9.16 -1.53
C ILE A 129 10.01 -8.05 -0.50
N VAL A 130 9.07 -7.12 -0.36
CA VAL A 130 9.20 -6.01 0.60
C VAL A 130 9.32 -6.52 2.03
N TYR A 131 8.49 -7.46 2.47
CA TYR A 131 8.58 -8.01 3.82
C TYR A 131 9.89 -8.76 4.06
N TRP A 132 10.29 -9.59 3.11
CA TRP A 132 11.51 -10.37 3.23
C TRP A 132 12.76 -9.49 3.30
N PHE A 133 12.89 -8.52 2.40
CA PHE A 133 13.99 -7.55 2.43
C PHE A 133 13.93 -6.66 3.67
N SER A 134 12.74 -6.29 4.16
CA SER A 134 12.62 -5.51 5.39
C SER A 134 13.14 -6.28 6.61
N ALA A 135 12.74 -7.55 6.75
CA ALA A 135 13.20 -8.42 7.83
C ALA A 135 14.72 -8.66 7.73
N ALA A 136 15.23 -9.00 6.54
CA ALA A 136 16.66 -9.19 6.31
C ALA A 136 17.47 -7.93 6.64
N ASN A 137 16.98 -6.76 6.21
CA ASN A 137 17.63 -5.48 6.49
C ASN A 137 17.65 -5.16 7.99
N LYS A 138 16.56 -5.46 8.72
CA LYS A 138 16.51 -5.32 10.19
C LYS A 138 17.55 -6.21 10.87
N CYS A 139 17.64 -7.48 10.49
CA CYS A 139 18.62 -8.40 11.03
C CYS A 139 20.06 -7.94 10.73
N ALA A 140 20.34 -7.51 9.50
CA ALA A 140 21.67 -7.10 9.07
C ALA A 140 22.19 -5.84 9.78
N HIS A 141 21.29 -4.95 10.22
CA HIS A 141 21.65 -3.67 10.85
C HIS A 141 21.38 -3.64 12.37
N GLY A 142 21.39 -4.80 13.03
CA GLY A 142 21.32 -4.87 14.50
C GLY A 142 19.99 -4.45 15.10
N PHE A 143 18.88 -4.45 14.34
CA PHE A 143 17.55 -4.11 14.89
C PHE A 143 17.14 -5.04 16.04
N LEU A 144 17.62 -6.30 16.00
CA LEU A 144 17.37 -7.30 17.04
C LEU A 144 18.05 -6.98 18.37
N ASP A 145 18.94 -5.99 18.46
CA ASP A 145 19.53 -5.57 19.74
C ASP A 145 18.55 -4.74 20.59
N GLY A 146 17.41 -4.34 20.02
CA GLY A 146 16.34 -3.58 20.68
C GLY A 146 16.66 -2.10 20.92
N GLN A 147 17.92 -1.67 20.77
CA GLN A 147 18.35 -0.28 21.06
C GLN A 147 17.53 0.76 20.30
N SER A 148 17.26 0.55 19.01
CA SER A 148 16.44 1.45 18.20
C SER A 148 15.02 1.62 18.78
N LEU A 149 14.44 0.56 19.34
CA LEU A 149 13.11 0.60 19.95
C LEU A 149 13.13 1.18 21.37
N VAL A 150 14.22 1.03 22.12
CA VAL A 150 14.42 1.75 23.39
C VAL A 150 14.41 3.25 23.13
N HIS A 151 15.19 3.72 22.17
CA HIS A 151 15.24 5.14 21.80
C HIS A 151 13.91 5.66 21.25
N LEU A 152 13.22 4.85 20.45
CA LEU A 152 11.97 5.25 19.82
C LEU A 152 10.79 5.30 20.80
N LEU A 153 10.67 4.29 21.67
CA LEU A 153 9.49 4.09 22.51
C LEU A 153 9.71 4.49 23.98
N GLY A 154 10.96 4.76 24.39
CA GLY A 154 11.30 5.06 25.78
C GLY A 154 11.05 3.87 26.73
N THR A 155 11.15 2.63 26.23
CA THR A 155 10.85 1.40 27.00
C THR A 155 12.12 0.73 27.54
N SER A 156 11.96 -0.27 28.41
CA SER A 156 13.09 -1.09 28.88
C SER A 156 13.67 -1.94 27.74
N ARG A 157 14.96 -2.28 27.85
CA ARG A 157 15.67 -3.08 26.84
C ARG A 157 14.99 -4.43 26.58
N ASP A 158 14.48 -5.09 27.62
CA ASP A 158 13.85 -6.41 27.48
C ASP A 158 12.54 -6.35 26.68
N VAL A 159 11.73 -5.31 26.94
CA VAL A 159 10.50 -5.06 26.17
C VAL A 159 10.85 -4.74 24.72
N ALA A 160 11.82 -3.85 24.50
CA ALA A 160 12.28 -3.47 23.17
C ALA A 160 12.85 -4.65 22.38
N LEU A 161 13.62 -5.53 23.01
CA LEU A 161 14.13 -6.77 22.43
C LEU A 161 12.99 -7.70 22.01
N CYS A 162 12.01 -7.92 22.90
CA CYS A 162 10.84 -8.74 22.60
C CYS A 162 10.05 -8.18 21.41
N LEU A 163 9.85 -6.86 21.35
CA LEU A 163 9.17 -6.19 20.24
C LEU A 163 9.97 -6.29 18.94
N ALA A 164 11.30 -6.17 18.99
CA ALA A 164 12.15 -6.29 17.82
C ALA A 164 12.08 -7.68 17.20
N ILE A 165 12.19 -8.72 18.04
CA ILE A 165 12.04 -10.13 17.63
C ILE A 165 10.64 -10.36 17.07
N ALA A 166 9.59 -9.90 17.76
CA ALA A 166 8.21 -10.04 17.30
C ALA A 166 7.98 -9.36 15.95
N ALA A 167 8.50 -8.14 15.75
CA ALA A 167 8.37 -7.42 14.49
C ALA A 167 9.04 -8.19 13.32
N VAL A 168 10.26 -8.69 13.51
CA VAL A 168 10.95 -9.48 12.47
C VAL A 168 10.23 -10.80 12.21
N ALA A 169 9.80 -11.52 13.26
CA ALA A 169 9.07 -12.78 13.12
C ALA A 169 7.73 -12.58 12.39
N VAL A 170 7.00 -11.52 12.74
CA VAL A 170 5.73 -11.17 12.07
C VAL A 170 5.98 -10.83 10.61
N GLU A 171 6.99 -10.01 10.28
CA GLU A 171 7.31 -9.68 8.89
C GLU A 171 7.67 -10.90 8.05
N LEU A 172 8.42 -11.86 8.60
CA LEU A 172 8.73 -13.12 7.93
C LEU A 172 7.51 -14.04 7.76
N ALA A 173 6.63 -14.09 8.77
CA ALA A 173 5.43 -14.93 8.74
C ALA A 173 4.32 -14.33 7.87
N LEU A 174 4.25 -13.01 7.72
CA LEU A 174 3.13 -12.32 7.08
C LEU A 174 2.86 -12.77 5.65
N PRO A 175 3.86 -12.92 4.76
CA PRO A 175 3.65 -13.47 3.42
C PRO A 175 2.89 -14.81 3.44
N LEU A 176 3.32 -15.75 4.29
CA LEU A 176 2.69 -17.06 4.42
C LEU A 176 1.27 -16.93 4.98
N LEU A 177 1.08 -16.11 6.02
CA LEU A 177 -0.24 -15.87 6.61
C LEU A 177 -1.21 -15.22 5.63
N LEU A 178 -0.75 -14.28 4.80
CA LEU A 178 -1.56 -13.65 3.76
C LEU A 178 -1.99 -14.64 2.67
N TRP A 179 -1.20 -15.67 2.40
CA TRP A 179 -1.55 -16.75 1.46
C TRP A 179 -2.49 -17.80 2.08
N LEU A 180 -2.12 -18.32 3.24
CA LEU A 180 -2.79 -19.47 3.87
C LEU A 180 -4.03 -19.06 4.66
N CYS A 181 -3.99 -17.91 5.33
CA CYS A 181 -5.05 -17.40 6.19
C CYS A 181 -5.28 -15.90 5.95
N PRO A 182 -5.76 -15.49 4.75
CA PRO A 182 -5.73 -14.08 4.33
C PRO A 182 -6.40 -13.11 5.30
N ARG A 183 -7.49 -13.54 5.96
CA ARG A 183 -8.19 -12.72 6.97
C ARG A 183 -7.26 -12.37 8.14
N LEU A 184 -6.60 -13.38 8.71
CA LEU A 184 -5.67 -13.21 9.81
C LEU A 184 -4.45 -12.41 9.36
N GLY A 185 -3.86 -12.75 8.21
CA GLY A 185 -2.72 -12.02 7.65
C GLY A 185 -3.02 -10.53 7.44
N ILE A 186 -4.22 -10.19 6.95
CA ILE A 186 -4.66 -8.80 6.77
C ILE A 186 -4.80 -8.08 8.11
N VAL A 187 -5.43 -8.70 9.11
CA VAL A 187 -5.57 -8.11 10.46
C VAL A 187 -4.20 -7.83 11.07
N ILE A 188 -3.27 -8.79 10.98
CA ILE A 188 -1.91 -8.62 11.48
C ILE A 188 -1.17 -7.52 10.70
N ALA A 189 -1.31 -7.47 9.36
CA ALA A 189 -0.72 -6.42 8.53
C ALA A 189 -1.21 -5.03 8.95
N LEU A 190 -2.53 -4.88 9.13
CA LEU A 190 -3.15 -3.63 9.58
C LEU A 190 -2.64 -3.22 10.96
N GLY A 191 -2.58 -4.17 11.91
CA GLY A 191 -2.07 -3.92 13.25
C GLY A 191 -0.61 -3.47 13.23
N LEU A 192 0.25 -4.22 12.55
CA LEU A 192 1.67 -3.92 12.42
C LEU A 192 1.91 -2.54 11.81
N HIS A 193 1.34 -2.27 10.62
CA HIS A 193 1.60 -1.02 9.91
C HIS A 193 0.95 0.19 10.58
N THR A 194 -0.17 0.01 11.30
CA THR A 194 -0.74 1.07 12.13
C THR A 194 0.19 1.38 13.29
N SER A 195 0.71 0.36 13.97
CA SER A 195 1.65 0.56 15.08
C SER A 195 2.91 1.30 14.64
N PHE A 196 3.46 0.97 13.46
CA PHE A 196 4.60 1.69 12.88
C PHE A 196 4.26 3.12 12.49
N ALA A 197 3.09 3.37 11.90
CA ALA A 197 2.66 4.71 11.51
C ALA A 197 2.46 5.63 12.73
N VAL A 198 1.94 5.08 13.83
CA VAL A 198 1.76 5.81 15.09
C VAL A 198 3.10 6.10 15.75
N ALA A 199 3.99 5.10 15.84
CA ALA A 199 5.31 5.27 16.46
C ALA A 199 6.24 6.17 15.62
N LEU A 200 6.11 6.13 14.30
CA LEU A 200 6.94 6.87 13.35
C LEU A 200 6.01 7.59 12.34
N PRO A 201 5.55 8.81 12.65
CA PRO A 201 4.63 9.55 11.77
C PRO A 201 5.14 9.73 10.34
N GLY A 202 6.46 9.74 10.12
CA GLY A 202 7.06 9.77 8.78
C GLY A 202 6.73 8.53 7.92
N LEU A 203 6.21 7.45 8.50
CA LEU A 203 5.87 6.20 7.80
C LEU A 203 4.42 6.08 7.37
N TRP A 204 3.53 7.03 7.67
CA TRP A 204 2.09 6.94 7.34
C TRP A 204 1.83 6.55 5.88
N THR A 205 2.51 7.18 4.92
CA THR A 205 2.33 6.87 3.50
C THR A 205 2.72 5.42 3.16
N PHE A 206 3.86 4.96 3.69
CA PHE A 206 4.31 3.58 3.48
C PHE A 206 3.35 2.58 4.15
N SER A 207 2.95 2.84 5.40
CA SER A 207 2.03 1.98 6.15
C SER A 207 0.68 1.80 5.43
N VAL A 208 0.04 2.89 4.98
CA VAL A 208 -1.25 2.81 4.28
C VAL A 208 -1.11 2.09 2.93
N LEU A 209 0.03 2.25 2.25
CA LEU A 209 0.33 1.51 1.04
C LEU A 209 0.48 0.00 1.29
N MET A 210 1.20 -0.39 2.34
CA MET A 210 1.34 -1.80 2.72
C MET A 210 0.01 -2.43 3.12
N MET A 211 -0.84 -1.71 3.86
CA MET A 211 -2.22 -2.12 4.16
C MET A 211 -3.04 -2.29 2.88
N SER A 212 -2.89 -1.37 1.92
CA SER A 212 -3.57 -1.43 0.62
C SER A 212 -3.17 -2.66 -0.19
N MET A 213 -1.90 -3.06 -0.13
CA MET A 213 -1.42 -4.28 -0.78
C MET A 213 -1.89 -5.55 -0.06
N ALA A 214 -1.89 -5.55 1.29
CA ALA A 214 -2.33 -6.68 2.09
C ALA A 214 -3.80 -7.05 1.81
N VAL A 215 -4.70 -6.07 1.67
CA VAL A 215 -6.12 -6.36 1.37
C VAL A 215 -6.36 -7.01 0.01
N LEU A 216 -5.39 -6.96 -0.91
CA LEU A 216 -5.47 -7.63 -2.22
C LEU A 216 -5.30 -9.16 -2.11
N PHE A 217 -4.95 -9.67 -0.94
CA PHE A 217 -4.98 -11.09 -0.62
C PHE A 217 -6.36 -11.59 -0.21
N TYR A 218 -7.29 -10.69 0.13
CA TYR A 218 -8.62 -11.10 0.55
C TYR A 218 -9.32 -11.86 -0.59
N PRO A 219 -9.81 -13.09 -0.35
CA PRO A 219 -10.48 -13.85 -1.39
C PRO A 219 -11.75 -13.10 -1.81
N PRO A 220 -12.09 -13.11 -3.10
CA PRO A 220 -13.38 -12.61 -3.51
C PRO A 220 -14.48 -13.32 -2.72
N ARG A 221 -15.44 -12.56 -2.17
CA ARG A 221 -16.58 -13.17 -1.45
C ARG A 221 -17.24 -14.08 -2.49
N THR A 222 -17.31 -15.36 -2.26
CA THR A 222 -18.27 -16.16 -3.02
C THR A 222 -19.63 -15.71 -2.52
N HIS A 223 -20.42 -15.05 -3.38
CA HIS A 223 -21.85 -15.07 -3.11
C HIS A 223 -22.19 -16.55 -3.18
N SER A 224 -22.47 -17.17 -2.02
CA SER A 224 -23.17 -18.43 -2.02
C SER A 224 -24.45 -18.13 -2.78
N VAL A 225 -24.45 -18.42 -4.08
CA VAL A 225 -25.67 -18.54 -4.85
C VAL A 225 -26.46 -19.48 -3.99
N GLY A 226 -27.48 -18.94 -3.31
CA GLY A 226 -28.32 -19.74 -2.46
C GLY A 226 -28.67 -20.93 -3.32
N ALA A 227 -28.25 -22.12 -2.90
CA ALA A 227 -28.93 -23.31 -3.33
C ALA A 227 -30.37 -23.01 -2.89
N LYS A 228 -31.17 -22.44 -3.79
CA LYS A 228 -32.61 -22.61 -3.72
C LYS A 228 -32.70 -24.12 -3.56
N SER A 229 -33.14 -24.57 -2.39
CA SER A 229 -33.70 -25.89 -2.30
C SER A 229 -34.65 -25.94 -3.49
N ILE A 230 -34.36 -26.83 -4.42
CA ILE A 230 -35.39 -27.26 -5.35
C ILE A 230 -36.36 -27.93 -4.40
N ASP A 231 -37.31 -27.15 -3.90
CA ASP A 231 -38.41 -27.68 -3.11
C ASP A 231 -39.07 -28.69 -4.03
N SER A 232 -39.03 -29.94 -3.59
CA SER A 232 -39.46 -31.13 -4.31
C SER A 232 -40.98 -31.20 -4.47
N ASP A 233 -41.69 -30.08 -4.40
CA ASP A 233 -43.15 -30.01 -4.38
C ASP A 233 -43.78 -29.98 -5.78
N ASP A 234 -42.98 -29.96 -6.86
CA ASP A 234 -43.47 -30.03 -8.25
C ASP A 234 -43.46 -31.45 -8.86
N LEU A 235 -43.52 -32.51 -8.04
CA LEU A 235 -43.78 -33.88 -8.51
C LEU A 235 -45.24 -34.27 -8.22
N GLU A 236 -46.18 -33.72 -9.01
CA GLU A 236 -47.49 -34.36 -9.18
C GLU A 236 -47.33 -35.63 -10.03
N PRO A 237 -47.76 -36.81 -9.55
CA PRO A 237 -47.86 -38.00 -10.37
C PRO A 237 -49.16 -37.96 -11.20
N ASP A 238 -49.03 -38.22 -12.51
CA ASP A 238 -50.12 -38.51 -13.44
C ASP A 238 -50.97 -39.73 -13.02
#